data_AF-A0A921IJK1-F1
#
_entry.id   AF-A0A921IJK1-F1
#
_cell.length_a   1.000
_cell.length_b   1.000
_cell.length_c   1.000
_cell.angle_alpha   90.00
_cell.angle_beta   90.00
_cell.angle_gamma   90.00
#
_symmetry.space_group_name_H-M   'P 1'
#
loop_
_entity.id
_entity.type
_entity.pdbx_description
1 polymer ?
#
loop_
_entity_poly.entity_id
_entity_poly.type
_entity_poly.pdbx_seq_one_letter_code
_entity_poly.pdbx_strand_id
1 'polypeptide(L)'
;MLLVILVTVVHLLYHQEYAETAIPNDCFAVSAATGETALPKQVCLTFDDGPSSNTQPLLDILAREKVPATFFVCAQDINQEYLPLVRTIRQQGHQVAMHSATHRYATIYRSPEAFWQDIKT
;
A
#
# COMPACT_ATOMS: atom_id res chain seq x y z
N MET A 1 30.23 0.75 22.17
CA MET A 1 29.12 1.37 22.94
C MET A 1 28.57 2.61 22.26
N LEU A 2 29.39 3.61 21.89
CA LEU A 2 28.92 4.86 21.26
C LEU A 2 28.16 4.64 19.92
N LEU A 3 28.65 3.74 19.06
CA LEU A 3 28.04 3.46 17.76
C LEU A 3 26.65 2.81 17.88
N VAL A 4 26.45 1.92 18.86
CA VAL A 4 25.16 1.27 19.10
C VAL A 4 24.14 2.28 19.61
N ILE A 5 24.57 3.20 20.48
CA ILE A 5 23.75 4.32 20.97
C ILE A 5 23.39 5.26 19.82
N LEU A 6 24.35 5.59 18.95
CA LEU A 6 24.08 6.45 17.79
C LEU A 6 23.08 5.80 16.82
N VAL A 7 23.23 4.51 16.53
CA VAL A 7 22.30 3.79 15.64
C VAL A 7 20.91 3.70 16.27
N THR A 8 20.81 3.41 17.58
CA THR A 8 19.50 3.38 18.26
C THR A 8 18.85 4.75 18.37
N VAL A 9 19.62 5.82 18.59
CA VAL A 9 19.11 7.19 18.58
C VAL A 9 18.63 7.59 17.19
N VAL A 10 19.39 7.29 16.13
CA VAL A 10 18.95 7.53 14.75
C VAL A 10 17.71 6.72 14.41
N HIS A 11 17.62 5.46 14.86
CA HIS A 11 16.44 4.63 14.66
C HIS A 11 15.22 5.17 15.43
N LEU A 12 15.40 5.65 16.67
CA LEU A 12 14.34 6.27 17.46
C LEU A 12 13.86 7.59 16.85
N LEU A 13 14.78 8.43 16.39
CA LEU A 13 14.45 9.71 15.75
C LEU A 13 13.71 9.47 14.43
N TYR A 14 14.16 8.49 13.63
CA TYR A 14 13.45 8.05 12.43
C TYR A 14 12.03 7.56 12.78
N HIS A 15 11.86 6.83 13.88
CA HIS A 15 10.55 6.31 14.28
C HIS A 15 9.63 7.37 14.93
N GLN A 16 10.19 8.44 15.52
CA GLN A 16 9.42 9.56 16.06
C GLN A 16 8.94 10.52 14.96
N GLU A 17 9.75 10.75 13.93
CA GLU A 17 9.36 11.60 12.79
C GLU A 17 8.32 10.91 11.88
N TYR A 18 8.31 9.57 11.88
CA TYR A 18 7.32 8.73 11.19
C TYR A 18 6.34 8.03 12.14
N ALA A 19 6.13 8.59 13.34
CA ALA A 19 5.11 8.08 14.25
C ALA A 19 3.74 8.15 13.57
N GLU A 20 3.10 6.99 13.45
CA GLU A 20 1.79 6.77 12.84
C GLU A 20 0.79 7.87 13.25
N THR A 21 0.42 8.74 12.31
CA THR A 21 -0.75 9.58 12.49
C THR A 21 -1.97 8.66 12.49
N ALA A 22 -2.71 8.65 13.60
CA ALA A 22 -3.86 7.78 13.83
C ALA A 22 -5.02 7.98 12.80
N ILE A 23 -4.87 8.92 11.86
CA ILE A 23 -5.74 9.15 10.71
C ILE A 23 -4.84 9.44 9.49
N PRO A 24 -4.94 8.70 8.38
CA PRO A 24 -4.07 8.87 7.19
C PRO A 24 -4.21 10.22 6.45
N ASN A 25 -5.25 11.01 6.74
CA ASN A 25 -5.63 12.20 5.95
C ASN A 25 -5.17 13.54 6.53
N ASP A 26 -4.64 13.58 7.76
CA ASP A 26 -4.34 14.86 8.42
C ASP A 26 -3.10 15.55 7.86
N CYS A 27 -2.21 14.80 7.19
CA CYS A 27 -1.10 15.41 6.46
C CYS A 27 -1.64 16.46 5.48
N PHE A 28 -2.64 16.15 4.65
CA PHE A 28 -3.18 17.08 3.65
C PHE A 28 -4.01 18.24 4.23
N ALA A 29 -4.64 18.05 5.40
CA ALA A 29 -5.51 19.04 6.00
C ALA A 29 -4.75 20.18 6.72
N VAL A 30 -3.60 19.86 7.34
CA VAL A 30 -2.82 20.84 8.13
C VAL A 30 -2.18 21.91 7.23
N SER A 31 -1.67 21.53 6.06
CA SER A 31 -1.00 22.47 5.14
C SER A 31 -1.92 23.57 4.59
N ALA A 32 -3.24 23.35 4.56
CA ALA A 32 -4.20 24.34 4.08
C ALA A 32 -4.55 25.40 5.15
N ALA A 33 -4.35 25.09 6.44
CA ALA A 33 -4.81 25.92 7.54
C ALA A 33 -3.73 26.82 8.16
N THR A 34 -2.45 26.40 8.15
CA THR A 34 -1.41 27.07 8.95
C THR A 34 -0.41 27.90 8.15
N GLY A 35 -0.36 27.77 6.83
CA GLY A 35 0.62 28.49 5.99
C GLY A 35 2.10 28.11 6.26
N GLU A 36 2.34 27.10 7.10
CA GLU A 36 3.66 26.50 7.30
C GLU A 36 4.07 25.70 6.05
N THR A 37 5.36 25.77 5.74
CA THR A 37 5.98 25.33 4.49
C THR A 37 5.47 23.96 4.04
N ALA A 38 4.81 23.98 2.88
CA ALA A 38 4.18 22.87 2.19
C ALA A 38 4.83 21.52 2.51
N LEU A 39 4.00 20.55 2.90
CA LEU A 39 4.37 19.15 2.99
C LEU A 39 5.24 18.76 1.78
N PRO A 40 6.18 17.83 1.95
CA PRO A 40 6.91 17.29 0.81
C PRO A 40 5.91 16.86 -0.27
N LYS A 41 6.15 17.28 -1.52
CA LYS A 41 5.34 16.85 -2.66
C LYS A 41 5.51 15.34 -2.81
N GLN A 42 4.54 14.59 -2.32
CA GLN A 42 4.52 13.14 -2.36
C GLN A 42 3.53 12.66 -3.41
N VAL A 43 3.88 11.56 -4.07
CA VAL A 43 3.01 10.82 -4.98
C VAL A 43 2.99 9.37 -4.51
N CYS A 44 1.81 8.84 -4.26
CA CYS A 44 1.60 7.45 -3.91
C CYS A 44 1.10 6.71 -5.15
N LEU A 45 1.90 5.77 -5.67
CA LEU A 45 1.47 4.92 -6.77
C LEU A 45 0.67 3.75 -6.22
N THR A 46 -0.56 3.59 -6.71
CA THR A 46 -1.44 2.49 -6.35
C THR A 46 -1.89 1.74 -7.60
N PHE A 47 -2.01 0.42 -7.50
CA PHE A 47 -2.43 -0.44 -8.60
C PHE A 47 -3.53 -1.38 -8.15
N ASP A 48 -4.66 -1.35 -8.84
CA ASP A 48 -5.87 -2.13 -8.52
C ASP A 48 -6.00 -3.34 -9.45
N ASP A 49 -6.96 -4.21 -9.15
CA ASP A 49 -7.41 -5.39 -9.93
C ASP A 49 -6.39 -6.52 -10.15
N GLY A 50 -5.12 -6.27 -9.86
CA GLY A 50 -4.05 -7.26 -9.97
C GLY A 50 -4.10 -8.34 -8.88
N PRO A 51 -3.17 -9.31 -8.91
CA PRO A 51 -2.08 -9.43 -9.86
C PRO A 51 -2.53 -9.96 -11.23
N SER A 52 -1.80 -9.60 -12.28
CA SER A 52 -2.06 -9.99 -13.68
C SER A 52 -0.75 -10.22 -14.43
N SER A 53 -0.84 -10.51 -15.73
CA SER A 53 0.33 -10.62 -16.62
C SER A 53 1.23 -9.38 -16.60
N ASN A 54 0.69 -8.21 -16.23
CA ASN A 54 1.42 -6.95 -16.19
C ASN A 54 2.12 -6.71 -14.85
N THR A 55 1.82 -7.49 -13.82
CA THR A 55 2.38 -7.27 -12.48
C THR A 55 3.89 -7.49 -12.44
N GLN A 56 4.43 -8.56 -13.04
CA GLN A 56 5.88 -8.78 -13.03
C GLN A 56 6.65 -7.69 -13.80
N PRO A 57 6.28 -7.33 -15.05
CA PRO A 57 6.90 -6.19 -15.73
C PRO A 57 6.84 -4.88 -14.94
N LEU A 58 5.73 -4.63 -14.24
CA LEU A 58 5.59 -3.45 -13.39
C LEU A 58 6.53 -3.48 -12.18
N LEU A 59 6.66 -4.64 -11.51
CA LEU A 59 7.61 -4.83 -10.42
C LEU A 59 9.06 -4.59 -10.88
N ASP A 60 9.42 -5.05 -12.08
CA ASP A 60 10.76 -4.83 -12.64
C ASP A 60 11.05 -3.34 -12.87
N ILE A 61 10.04 -2.56 -13.28
CA ILE A 61 10.14 -1.11 -13.42
C ILE A 61 10.30 -0.45 -12.05
N LEU A 62 9.41 -0.76 -11.10
CA LEU A 62 9.44 -0.18 -9.75
C LEU A 62 10.77 -0.45 -9.04
N ALA A 63 11.32 -1.67 -9.20
CA ALA A 63 12.61 -2.04 -8.65
C ALA A 63 13.76 -1.24 -9.29
N ARG A 64 13.75 -1.05 -10.62
CA ARG A 64 14.76 -0.23 -11.33
C ARG A 64 14.72 1.23 -10.89
N GLU A 65 13.52 1.79 -10.76
CA GLU A 65 13.34 3.19 -10.33
C GLU A 65 13.46 3.36 -8.80
N LYS A 66 13.53 2.25 -8.04
CA LYS A 66 13.58 2.22 -6.57
C LYS A 66 12.37 2.92 -5.93
N VAL A 67 11.19 2.73 -6.50
CA VAL A 67 9.94 3.35 -6.05
C VAL A 67 9.03 2.32 -5.38
N PRO A 68 8.66 2.48 -4.10
CA PRO A 68 7.64 1.65 -3.48
C PRO A 68 6.24 2.01 -4.00
N ALA A 69 5.30 1.07 -3.89
CA ALA A 69 3.92 1.24 -4.36
C ALA A 69 2.98 0.39 -3.50
N THR A 70 1.67 0.62 -3.65
CA THR A 70 0.62 -0.17 -3.02
C THR A 70 -0.17 -0.94 -4.07
N PHE A 71 -0.36 -2.23 -3.87
CA PHE A 71 -1.15 -3.10 -4.74
C PHE A 71 -2.44 -3.49 -4.04
N PHE A 72 -3.58 -3.03 -4.55
CA PHE A 72 -4.90 -3.46 -4.12
C PHE A 72 -5.28 -4.70 -4.92
N VAL A 73 -5.21 -5.86 -4.25
CA VAL A 73 -5.28 -7.17 -4.89
C VAL A 73 -6.70 -7.71 -4.96
N CYS A 74 -7.00 -8.36 -6.10
CA CYS A 74 -8.16 -9.20 -6.32
C CYS A 74 -7.81 -10.70 -6.32
N ALA A 75 -8.82 -11.54 -6.04
CA ALA A 75 -8.70 -13.00 -5.99
C ALA A 75 -9.74 -13.73 -6.88
N GLN A 76 -10.21 -13.06 -7.93
CA GLN A 76 -11.13 -13.63 -8.92
C GLN A 76 -10.38 -14.58 -9.87
N ASP A 77 -11.12 -15.35 -10.67
CA ASP A 77 -10.57 -16.40 -11.52
C ASP A 77 -9.44 -15.93 -12.43
N ILE A 78 -9.54 -14.73 -13.00
CA ILE A 78 -8.51 -14.16 -13.89
C ILE A 78 -7.19 -13.85 -13.18
N ASN A 79 -7.19 -13.73 -11.85
CA ASN A 79 -6.00 -13.47 -11.05
C ASN A 79 -5.31 -14.76 -10.59
N GLN A 80 -5.98 -15.92 -10.62
CA GLN A 80 -5.52 -17.14 -9.94
C GLN A 80 -4.10 -17.55 -10.36
N GLU A 81 -3.79 -17.49 -11.66
CA GLU A 81 -2.47 -17.80 -12.21
C GLU A 81 -1.36 -16.90 -11.62
N TYR A 82 -1.71 -15.65 -11.27
CA TYR A 82 -0.78 -14.62 -10.83
C TYR A 82 -0.75 -14.42 -9.32
N LEU A 83 -1.67 -15.03 -8.56
CA LEU A 83 -1.69 -14.93 -7.09
C LEU A 83 -0.36 -15.26 -6.40
N PRO A 84 0.50 -16.17 -6.91
CA PRO A 84 1.84 -16.36 -6.35
C PRO A 84 2.69 -15.06 -6.31
N LEU A 85 2.46 -14.12 -7.22
CA LEU A 85 3.17 -12.83 -7.27
C LEU A 85 2.88 -11.94 -6.06
N VAL A 86 1.79 -12.15 -5.31
CA VAL A 86 1.52 -11.40 -4.07
C VAL A 86 2.67 -11.52 -3.07
N ARG A 87 3.31 -12.70 -3.01
CA ARG A 87 4.50 -12.90 -2.18
C ARG A 87 5.68 -12.08 -2.70
N THR A 88 5.89 -12.04 -4.01
CA THR A 88 6.92 -11.23 -4.66
C THR A 88 6.72 -9.74 -4.40
N ILE A 89 5.49 -9.23 -4.55
CA ILE A 89 5.13 -7.84 -4.27
C ILE A 89 5.59 -7.45 -2.86
N ARG A 90 5.22 -8.24 -1.85
CA ARG A 90 5.62 -8.00 -0.45
C ARG A 90 7.13 -8.12 -0.24
N GLN A 91 7.77 -9.12 -0.83
CA GLN A 91 9.21 -9.35 -0.70
C GLN A 91 10.05 -8.21 -1.31
N GLN A 92 9.55 -7.53 -2.33
CA GLN A 92 10.19 -6.37 -2.93
C GLN A 92 9.94 -5.04 -2.18
N GLY A 93 9.23 -5.08 -1.04
CA GLY A 93 9.00 -3.91 -0.19
C GLY A 93 7.79 -3.07 -0.57
N HIS A 94 6.89 -3.58 -1.42
CA HIS A 94 5.63 -2.93 -1.72
C HIS A 94 4.55 -3.29 -0.71
N GLN A 95 3.57 -2.41 -0.54
CA GLN A 95 2.39 -2.69 0.28
C GLN A 95 1.40 -3.54 -0.50
N VAL A 96 0.83 -4.56 0.15
CA VAL A 96 -0.31 -5.32 -0.37
C VAL A 96 -1.53 -4.97 0.47
N ALA A 97 -2.61 -4.59 -0.21
CA ALA A 97 -3.90 -4.30 0.38
C ALA A 97 -5.00 -5.07 -0.38
N MET A 98 -6.20 -5.16 0.20
CA MET A 98 -7.34 -5.83 -0.40
C MET A 98 -8.13 -4.86 -1.28
N HIS A 99 -8.46 -5.27 -2.51
CA HIS A 99 -9.43 -4.55 -3.35
C HIS A 99 -10.83 -5.16 -3.23
N SER A 100 -10.94 -6.46 -3.53
CA SER A 100 -12.12 -7.32 -3.35
C SER A 100 -11.70 -8.75 -3.67
N ALA A 101 -12.40 -9.76 -3.18
CA ALA A 101 -12.13 -11.13 -3.65
C ALA A 101 -12.65 -11.32 -5.08
N THR A 102 -13.92 -11.00 -5.34
CA THR A 102 -14.57 -11.35 -6.60
C THR A 102 -14.56 -10.25 -7.66
N HIS A 103 -14.35 -8.99 -7.29
CA HIS A 103 -14.50 -7.82 -8.15
C HIS A 103 -15.86 -7.72 -8.87
N ARG A 104 -16.92 -8.29 -8.27
CA ARG A 104 -18.29 -8.28 -8.82
C ARG A 104 -19.18 -7.30 -8.08
N TYR A 105 -19.24 -6.06 -8.57
CA TYR A 105 -20.05 -4.97 -7.99
C TYR A 105 -21.48 -5.38 -7.61
N ALA A 106 -22.22 -6.04 -8.51
CA ALA A 106 -23.60 -6.46 -8.27
C ALA A 106 -23.73 -7.50 -7.14
N THR A 107 -22.64 -8.20 -6.80
CA THR A 107 -22.59 -9.16 -5.68
C THR A 107 -22.10 -8.47 -4.41
N ILE A 108 -21.02 -7.69 -4.49
CA ILE A 108 -20.37 -7.05 -3.34
C ILE A 108 -21.29 -6.01 -2.70
N TYR A 109 -21.95 -5.17 -3.51
CA TYR A 109 -22.70 -4.01 -3.02
C TYR A 109 -24.21 -4.25 -2.85
N ARG A 110 -24.68 -5.50 -2.94
CA ARG A 110 -26.11 -5.80 -2.72
C ARG A 110 -26.56 -5.62 -1.27
N SER A 111 -25.64 -5.78 -0.31
CA SER A 111 -25.85 -5.55 1.12
C SER A 111 -24.52 -5.51 1.88
N PRO A 112 -24.48 -4.97 3.11
CA PRO A 112 -23.29 -5.01 3.95
C PRO A 112 -22.76 -6.42 4.22
N GLU A 113 -23.65 -7.41 4.37
CA GLU A 113 -23.27 -8.80 4.61
C GLU A 113 -22.55 -9.39 3.39
N ALA A 114 -23.01 -9.08 2.19
CA ALA A 114 -22.39 -9.54 0.96
C ALA A 114 -20.99 -8.94 0.75
N PHE A 115 -20.80 -7.67 1.12
CA PHE A 115 -19.49 -7.03 1.15
C PHE A 115 -18.53 -7.76 2.10
N TRP A 116 -18.96 -8.04 3.33
CA TRP A 116 -18.13 -8.77 4.30
C TRP A 116 -17.87 -10.22 3.90
N GLN A 117 -18.80 -10.83 3.17
CA GLN A 117 -18.61 -12.18 2.65
C GLN A 117 -17.52 -12.21 1.57
N ASP A 118 -17.50 -11.22 0.68
CA ASP A 118 -16.44 -11.07 -0.32
C ASP A 118 -15.06 -10.89 0.34
N ILE A 119 -14.96 -10.03 1.35
CA ILE A 119 -13.71 -9.81 2.11
C ILE A 119 -13.16 -11.07 2.78
N LYS A 120 -14.04 -11.97 3.24
CA LYS A 120 -13.67 -13.17 4.00
C LYS A 120 -13.37 -14.39 3.14
N THR A 121 -13.52 -14.28 1.81
CA THR A 121 -13.28 -15.38 0.86
C THR A 121 -11.79 -15.76 0.85
#